data_AF-X0TM07-F1
#
_entry.id   AF-X0TM07-F1
#
_cell.length_a   1.000
_cell.length_b   1.000
_cell.length_c   1.000
_cell.angle_alpha   90.00
_cell.angle_beta   90.00
_cell.angle_gamma   90.00
#
_symmetry.space_group_name_H-M   'P 1'
#
loop_
_entity.id
_entity.type
_entity.pdbx_description
1 polymer ?
#
loop_
_entity_poly.entity_id
_entity_poly.type
_entity_poly.pdbx_seq_one_letter_code
_entity_poly.pdbx_strand_id
1 'polypeptide(L)'
;YYRVAAVNSCGQSDWSNVEDIIINSGINIPTLNDPGTSVSSGISYTVVWSDESGSGATKYTLQEDILPDFSGAQNYVLTDTSGSFSRIVDSDTTFYYRVRSENDTEQSAWSNTVDMLVTPISPPDTPVINDPGSSVPSGTTYTVSWSDESGSGANRYQLQEAITADFSGAQNYSLTTTSKSFTHNTFEDTTYYYRVVAENTTSSQYSGWSNTVDITVNGEVSNTPTLNDPGTAVDSGVSYTISWSDESGNGATSYLLQEDTVDNFSSALSYTTSNNFKSFTHSVLSDTTYYYRVAAINSNGQSGWSTTKSKIVKAVDLVEWTVMIYLNGDNALESQVWDDLTEMETVGSKNGVNIIAQMDYASSPGVYRYFVTGSTKGSSIPYYPDDIVASLGEQNMAEPSVLSDFVNWATLSYPAKKYLLILRGTGEGWKG
;
A
#
# COMPACT_ATOMS: atom_id res chain seq x y z
N TYR A 1 -15.84 -5.27 -94.65
CA TYR A 1 -16.51 -5.88 -95.81
C TYR A 1 -16.68 -7.37 -95.57
N TYR A 2 -17.87 -7.90 -95.82
CA TYR A 2 -18.20 -9.31 -95.66
C TYR A 2 -19.25 -9.74 -96.70
N ARG A 3 -19.30 -11.03 -96.99
CA ARG A 3 -20.33 -11.68 -97.80
C ARG A 3 -20.46 -13.12 -97.34
N VAL A 4 -21.62 -13.73 -97.57
CA VAL A 4 -21.90 -15.10 -97.12
C VAL A 4 -22.24 -15.99 -98.31
N ALA A 5 -21.92 -17.26 -98.23
CA ALA A 5 -22.35 -18.29 -99.17
C ALA A 5 -22.85 -19.49 -98.38
N ALA A 6 -23.92 -20.11 -98.84
CA ALA A 6 -24.45 -21.30 -98.20
C ALA A 6 -23.68 -22.53 -98.70
N VAL A 7 -23.40 -23.47 -97.79
CA VAL A 7 -22.71 -24.73 -98.10
C VAL A 7 -23.59 -25.89 -97.66
N ASN A 8 -23.75 -26.88 -98.53
CA ASN A 8 -24.34 -28.17 -98.17
C ASN A 8 -23.48 -29.33 -98.70
N SER A 9 -23.98 -30.56 -98.53
CA SER A 9 -23.28 -31.78 -98.93
C SER A 9 -23.02 -31.92 -100.44
N CYS A 10 -23.64 -31.09 -101.28
CA CYS A 10 -23.51 -31.12 -102.73
C CYS A 10 -22.60 -30.01 -103.27
N GLY A 11 -22.19 -29.03 -102.46
CA GLY A 11 -21.30 -27.94 -102.86
C GLY A 11 -21.66 -26.60 -102.21
N GLN A 12 -20.88 -25.58 -102.55
CA GLN A 12 -21.08 -24.20 -102.10
C GLN A 12 -21.86 -23.40 -103.15
N SER A 13 -22.79 -22.55 -102.70
CA SER A 13 -23.52 -21.61 -103.56
C SER A 13 -22.62 -20.48 -104.07
N ASP A 14 -23.13 -19.69 -105.02
CA ASP A 14 -22.55 -18.37 -105.29
C ASP A 14 -22.57 -17.51 -104.02
N TRP A 15 -21.60 -16.60 -103.92
CA TRP A 15 -21.52 -15.66 -102.81
C TRP A 15 -22.61 -14.58 -102.93
N SER A 16 -23.14 -14.16 -101.78
CA SER A 16 -23.98 -12.96 -101.69
C SER A 16 -23.25 -11.71 -102.18
N ASN A 17 -23.99 -10.61 -102.34
CA ASN A 17 -23.40 -9.28 -102.48
C ASN A 17 -22.45 -8.97 -101.31
N VAL A 18 -21.44 -8.15 -101.58
CA VAL A 18 -20.52 -7.63 -100.55
C VAL A 18 -21.26 -6.55 -99.78
N GLU A 19 -21.39 -6.75 -98.48
CA GLU A 19 -21.82 -5.73 -97.53
C GLU A 19 -20.60 -5.14 -96.84
N ASP A 20 -20.64 -3.85 -96.56
CA ASP A 20 -19.65 -3.16 -95.76
C ASP A 20 -20.22 -2.75 -94.41
N ILE A 21 -19.34 -2.76 -93.40
CA ILE A 21 -19.61 -2.11 -92.13
C ILE A 21 -18.45 -1.17 -91.87
N ILE A 22 -18.76 0.07 -91.55
CA ILE A 22 -17.80 0.98 -90.94
C ILE A 22 -17.80 0.62 -89.45
N ILE A 23 -16.71 0.06 -88.96
CA ILE A 23 -16.49 0.01 -87.51
C ILE A 23 -16.09 1.43 -87.12
N ASN A 24 -17.04 2.21 -86.61
CA ASN A 24 -16.70 3.47 -85.95
C ASN A 24 -15.94 3.12 -84.66
N SER A 25 -14.61 3.21 -84.71
CA SER A 25 -13.73 3.12 -83.54
C SER A 25 -13.74 4.42 -82.75
N GLY A 26 -14.93 5.00 -82.54
CA GLY A 26 -15.06 6.24 -81.80
C GLY A 26 -14.73 6.00 -80.35
N ILE A 27 -13.75 6.74 -79.83
CA ILE A 27 -13.47 6.72 -78.40
C ILE A 27 -14.54 7.51 -77.65
N ASN A 28 -15.25 6.86 -76.73
CA ASN A 28 -16.40 7.46 -76.05
C ASN A 28 -15.97 8.40 -74.92
N ILE A 29 -16.72 9.48 -74.70
CA ILE A 29 -16.47 10.39 -73.57
C ILE A 29 -16.98 9.70 -72.30
N PRO A 30 -16.13 9.50 -71.28
CA PRO A 30 -16.57 8.88 -70.03
C PRO A 30 -17.51 9.82 -69.26
N THR A 31 -18.39 9.24 -68.45
CA THR A 31 -19.26 10.00 -67.54
C THR A 31 -18.75 9.84 -66.11
N LEU A 32 -18.41 10.95 -65.45
CA LEU A 32 -18.02 10.96 -64.05
C LEU A 32 -19.25 10.93 -63.15
N ASN A 33 -19.24 10.01 -62.19
CA ASN A 33 -20.23 9.92 -61.14
C ASN A 33 -19.88 10.91 -60.02
N ASP A 34 -20.90 11.46 -59.39
CA ASP A 34 -20.76 12.29 -58.20
C ASP A 34 -20.03 11.50 -57.08
N PRO A 35 -18.82 11.92 -56.67
CA PRO A 35 -18.07 11.24 -55.61
C PRO A 35 -18.64 11.49 -54.21
N GLY A 36 -19.67 12.35 -54.09
CA GLY A 36 -20.27 12.80 -52.83
C GLY A 36 -19.97 14.27 -52.56
N THR A 37 -20.69 14.85 -51.60
CA THR A 37 -20.63 16.30 -51.33
C THR A 37 -19.36 16.74 -50.61
N SER A 38 -18.83 15.91 -49.71
CA SER A 38 -17.67 16.24 -48.89
C SER A 38 -17.06 15.02 -48.20
N VAL A 39 -15.77 15.12 -47.87
CA VAL A 39 -15.01 14.14 -47.09
C VAL A 39 -14.13 14.86 -46.08
N SER A 40 -13.91 14.27 -44.90
CA SER A 40 -12.97 14.84 -43.93
C SER A 40 -11.53 14.71 -44.42
N SER A 41 -10.70 15.71 -44.14
CA SER A 41 -9.25 15.69 -44.36
C SER A 41 -8.63 14.39 -43.84
N GLY A 42 -7.76 13.75 -44.62
CA GLY A 42 -7.10 12.49 -44.27
C GLY A 42 -7.94 11.23 -44.47
N ILE A 43 -9.20 11.35 -44.91
CA ILE A 43 -10.05 10.22 -45.28
C ILE A 43 -10.02 10.01 -46.80
N SER A 44 -9.91 8.75 -47.22
CA SER A 44 -9.90 8.41 -48.65
C SER A 44 -11.27 8.58 -49.29
N TYR A 45 -11.31 9.11 -50.51
CA TYR A 45 -12.49 9.08 -51.37
C TYR A 45 -12.12 8.53 -52.75
N THR A 46 -13.15 8.12 -53.49
CA THR A 46 -13.00 7.53 -54.81
C THR A 46 -13.87 8.28 -55.82
N VAL A 47 -13.22 8.74 -56.88
CA VAL A 47 -13.88 9.26 -58.08
C VAL A 47 -14.07 8.10 -59.05
N VAL A 48 -15.30 7.87 -59.51
CA VAL A 48 -15.65 6.75 -60.39
C VAL A 48 -16.27 7.30 -61.67
N TRP A 49 -15.91 6.72 -62.81
CA TRP A 49 -16.57 6.98 -64.09
C TRP A 49 -17.03 5.69 -64.74
N SER A 50 -18.07 5.82 -65.55
CA SER A 50 -18.54 4.76 -66.44
C SER A 50 -18.25 5.13 -67.89
N ASP A 51 -17.92 4.12 -68.68
CA ASP A 51 -17.77 4.21 -70.12
C ASP A 51 -18.69 3.18 -70.79
N GLU A 52 -19.23 3.51 -71.96
CA GLU A 52 -20.14 2.62 -72.68
C GLU A 52 -19.40 1.41 -73.26
N SER A 53 -20.09 0.27 -73.36
CA SER A 53 -19.48 -0.96 -73.89
C SER A 53 -19.01 -0.77 -75.34
N GLY A 54 -17.74 -1.10 -75.59
CA GLY A 54 -17.12 -0.93 -76.92
C GLY A 54 -16.41 0.42 -77.14
N SER A 55 -16.14 1.19 -76.08
CA SER A 55 -15.50 2.51 -76.16
C SER A 55 -14.10 2.57 -76.76
N GLY A 56 -13.43 1.44 -76.96
CA GLY A 56 -12.08 1.40 -77.54
C GLY A 56 -11.00 2.07 -76.69
N ALA A 57 -11.29 2.45 -75.44
CA ALA A 57 -10.33 3.05 -74.52
C ALA A 57 -9.32 2.01 -74.02
N THR A 58 -8.02 2.32 -74.09
CA THR A 58 -6.95 1.50 -73.51
C THR A 58 -6.34 2.12 -72.26
N LYS A 59 -6.63 3.39 -72.00
CA LYS A 59 -6.25 4.13 -70.78
C LYS A 59 -7.18 5.32 -70.58
N TYR A 60 -7.10 5.92 -69.39
CA TYR A 60 -7.76 7.19 -69.08
C TYR A 60 -6.72 8.23 -68.64
N THR A 61 -6.99 9.50 -68.92
CA THR A 61 -6.31 10.61 -68.26
C THR A 61 -7.32 11.33 -67.39
N LEU A 62 -7.06 11.37 -66.08
CA LEU A 62 -7.80 12.15 -65.10
C LEU A 62 -7.07 13.46 -64.83
N GLN A 63 -7.79 14.57 -64.82
CA GLN A 63 -7.32 15.86 -64.34
C GLN A 63 -7.90 16.17 -62.97
N GLU A 64 -7.02 16.64 -62.08
CA GLU A 64 -7.33 17.17 -60.76
C GLU A 64 -6.86 18.62 -60.69
N ASP A 65 -7.70 19.52 -60.18
CA ASP A 65 -7.30 20.90 -59.90
C ASP A 65 -8.10 21.45 -58.70
N ILE A 66 -7.58 22.49 -58.05
CA ILE A 66 -8.32 23.30 -57.06
C ILE A 66 -9.06 24.47 -57.72
N LEU A 67 -8.81 24.71 -59.01
CA LEU A 67 -9.53 25.70 -59.81
C LEU A 67 -10.50 24.99 -60.78
N PRO A 68 -11.77 25.45 -60.87
CA PRO A 68 -12.77 24.81 -61.73
C PRO A 68 -12.46 24.93 -63.23
N ASP A 69 -11.52 25.79 -63.62
CA ASP A 69 -11.08 25.99 -65.01
C ASP A 69 -9.92 25.08 -65.43
N PHE A 70 -9.38 24.27 -64.52
CA PHE A 70 -8.25 23.36 -64.74
C PHE A 70 -6.97 24.07 -65.23
N SER A 71 -6.78 25.35 -64.89
CA SER A 71 -5.61 26.15 -65.31
C SER A 71 -4.30 25.73 -64.62
N GLY A 72 -4.36 25.03 -63.49
CA GLY A 72 -3.24 24.47 -62.74
C GLY A 72 -3.24 22.93 -62.68
N ALA A 73 -4.01 22.26 -63.56
CA ALA A 73 -4.38 20.87 -63.37
C ALA A 73 -3.19 19.89 -63.36
N GLN A 74 -3.24 18.96 -62.42
CA GLN A 74 -2.40 17.77 -62.39
C GLN A 74 -3.05 16.64 -63.20
N ASN A 75 -2.26 15.96 -64.03
CA ASN A 75 -2.74 14.84 -64.86
C ASN A 75 -2.30 13.49 -64.26
N TYR A 76 -3.24 12.55 -64.19
CA TYR A 76 -3.02 11.16 -63.82
C TYR A 76 -3.39 10.26 -64.98
N VAL A 77 -2.41 9.52 -65.50
CA VAL A 77 -2.63 8.53 -66.56
C VAL A 77 -2.89 7.17 -65.93
N LEU A 78 -4.08 6.62 -66.17
CA LEU A 78 -4.58 5.39 -65.57
C LEU A 78 -4.69 4.34 -66.68
N THR A 79 -3.82 3.35 -66.65
CA THR A 79 -3.79 2.25 -67.64
C THR A 79 -4.72 1.10 -67.29
N ASP A 80 -5.34 1.15 -66.11
CA ASP A 80 -6.41 0.24 -65.72
C ASP A 80 -7.75 0.74 -66.31
N THR A 81 -8.57 -0.18 -66.79
CA THR A 81 -9.89 0.11 -67.33
C THR A 81 -11.00 0.06 -66.27
N SER A 82 -10.65 -0.13 -64.99
CA SER A 82 -11.57 -0.22 -63.84
C SER A 82 -12.38 1.05 -63.53
N GLY A 83 -12.13 2.17 -64.22
CA GLY A 83 -13.01 3.35 -64.18
C GLY A 83 -13.01 4.09 -62.84
N SER A 84 -11.91 4.05 -62.07
CA SER A 84 -11.87 4.69 -60.76
C SER A 84 -10.50 5.27 -60.38
N PHE A 85 -10.51 6.26 -59.48
CA PHE A 85 -9.34 6.89 -58.88
C PHE A 85 -9.60 7.18 -57.40
N SER A 86 -8.78 6.61 -56.52
CA SER A 86 -8.86 6.83 -55.08
C SER A 86 -7.71 7.71 -54.58
N ARG A 87 -8.01 8.62 -53.66
CA ARG A 87 -7.03 9.56 -53.10
C ARG A 87 -7.31 9.84 -51.63
N ILE A 88 -6.25 10.11 -50.86
CA ILE A 88 -6.30 10.70 -49.50
C ILE A 88 -5.71 12.11 -49.61
N VAL A 89 -6.39 13.08 -49.01
CA VAL A 89 -6.00 14.49 -49.10
C VAL A 89 -6.10 15.16 -47.74
N ASP A 90 -5.04 15.87 -47.35
CA ASP A 90 -4.95 16.55 -46.05
C ASP A 90 -5.17 18.07 -46.14
N SER A 91 -5.46 18.59 -47.34
CA SER A 91 -5.68 20.02 -47.57
C SER A 91 -7.17 20.34 -47.67
N ASP A 92 -7.63 21.24 -46.82
CA ASP A 92 -9.03 21.70 -46.75
C ASP A 92 -9.37 22.59 -47.95
N THR A 93 -9.78 21.98 -49.05
CA THR A 93 -10.17 22.67 -50.28
C THR A 93 -11.12 21.80 -51.11
N THR A 94 -11.81 22.42 -52.07
CA THR A 94 -12.52 21.70 -53.11
C THR A 94 -11.54 21.26 -54.20
N PHE A 95 -11.63 19.99 -54.60
CA PHE A 95 -10.93 19.44 -55.77
C PHE A 95 -11.91 19.18 -56.90
N TYR A 96 -11.57 19.63 -58.09
CA TYR A 96 -12.33 19.44 -59.32
C TYR A 96 -11.68 18.34 -60.16
N TYR A 97 -12.52 17.46 -60.69
CA TYR A 97 -12.13 16.31 -61.48
C TYR A 97 -12.80 16.31 -62.85
N ARG A 98 -12.03 15.97 -63.88
CA ARG A 98 -12.55 15.57 -65.19
C ARG A 98 -11.68 14.45 -65.77
N VAL A 99 -12.28 13.54 -66.50
CA VAL A 99 -11.58 12.38 -67.08
C VAL A 99 -11.85 12.33 -68.57
N ARG A 100 -10.89 11.80 -69.32
CA ARG A 100 -11.09 11.44 -70.73
C ARG A 100 -10.50 10.05 -70.96
N SER A 101 -11.12 9.33 -71.87
CA SER A 101 -10.60 8.08 -72.41
C SER A 101 -9.57 8.37 -73.50
N GLU A 102 -8.55 7.52 -73.59
CA GLU A 102 -7.54 7.56 -74.63
C GLU A 102 -7.26 6.15 -75.17
N ASN A 103 -6.88 6.08 -76.44
CA ASN A 103 -6.27 4.90 -77.03
C ASN A 103 -4.96 5.29 -77.74
N ASP A 104 -4.36 4.37 -78.50
CA ASP A 104 -3.07 4.62 -79.13
C ASP A 104 -3.12 5.68 -80.25
N THR A 105 -4.32 6.03 -80.74
CA THR A 105 -4.51 6.89 -81.90
C THR A 105 -5.33 8.16 -81.61
N GLU A 106 -6.16 8.16 -80.55
CA GLU A 106 -7.18 9.17 -80.31
C GLU A 106 -7.40 9.45 -78.81
N GLN A 107 -7.96 10.62 -78.52
CA GLN A 107 -8.39 11.05 -77.19
C GLN A 107 -9.83 11.58 -77.30
N SER A 108 -10.70 11.22 -76.37
CA SER A 108 -12.03 11.81 -76.30
C SER A 108 -11.99 13.25 -75.79
N ALA A 109 -13.11 13.96 -75.91
CA ALA A 109 -13.32 15.18 -75.14
C ALA A 109 -13.34 14.86 -73.63
N TRP A 110 -13.11 15.88 -72.80
CA TRP A 110 -13.25 15.73 -71.36
C TRP A 110 -14.70 15.43 -70.95
N SER A 111 -14.86 14.62 -69.90
CA SER A 111 -16.14 14.35 -69.24
C SER A 111 -16.79 15.61 -68.66
N ASN A 112 -17.98 15.44 -68.07
CA ASN A 112 -18.48 16.38 -67.07
C ASN A 112 -17.46 16.58 -65.94
N THR A 113 -17.48 17.76 -65.31
CA THR A 113 -16.72 18.03 -64.11
C THR A 113 -17.50 17.58 -62.88
N VAL A 114 -16.83 16.93 -61.95
CA VAL A 114 -17.33 16.68 -60.58
C VAL A 114 -16.37 17.30 -59.59
N ASP A 115 -16.83 17.53 -58.37
CA ASP A 115 -16.01 18.07 -57.30
C ASP A 115 -16.11 17.25 -56.02
N MET A 116 -15.10 17.39 -55.17
CA MET A 116 -15.08 16.85 -53.82
C MET A 116 -14.56 17.92 -52.87
N LEU A 117 -15.40 18.32 -51.91
CA LEU A 117 -15.00 19.21 -50.83
C LEU A 117 -14.27 18.43 -49.73
N VAL A 118 -13.01 18.74 -49.49
CA VAL A 118 -12.28 18.24 -48.32
C VAL A 118 -12.48 19.23 -47.17
N THR A 119 -13.06 18.78 -46.07
CA THR A 119 -13.34 19.62 -44.88
C THR A 119 -12.40 19.29 -43.72
N PRO A 120 -12.04 20.26 -42.88
CA PRO A 120 -11.23 19.99 -41.68
C PRO A 120 -11.94 19.02 -40.75
N ILE A 121 -11.17 18.14 -40.10
CA ILE A 121 -11.69 17.34 -38.99
C ILE A 121 -11.97 18.30 -37.83
N SER A 122 -13.18 18.23 -37.26
CA SER A 122 -13.52 18.97 -36.04
C SER A 122 -12.93 18.27 -34.82
N PRO A 123 -12.40 19.02 -33.84
CA PRO A 123 -11.99 18.43 -32.57
C PRO A 123 -13.13 17.67 -31.90
N PRO A 124 -12.82 16.68 -31.05
CA PRO A 124 -13.83 16.03 -30.22
C PRO A 124 -14.64 17.00 -29.36
N ASP A 125 -15.84 16.58 -28.97
CA ASP A 125 -16.62 17.28 -27.95
C ASP A 125 -15.93 17.19 -26.59
N THR A 126 -16.12 18.23 -25.77
CA THR A 126 -15.58 18.25 -24.41
C THR A 126 -16.35 17.26 -23.52
N PRO A 127 -15.67 16.31 -22.87
CA PRO A 127 -16.33 15.39 -21.94
C PRO A 127 -16.80 16.11 -20.67
N VAL A 128 -17.85 15.58 -20.05
CA VAL A 128 -18.34 16.04 -18.75
C VAL A 128 -17.92 15.04 -17.68
N ILE A 129 -17.09 15.48 -16.73
CA ILE A 129 -16.63 14.61 -15.65
C ILE A 129 -17.61 14.71 -14.47
N ASN A 130 -18.03 13.53 -13.98
CA ASN A 130 -19.00 13.40 -12.89
C ASN A 130 -18.30 13.56 -11.55
N ASP A 131 -19.02 14.13 -10.59
CA ASP A 131 -18.58 14.24 -9.19
C ASP A 131 -18.33 12.84 -8.59
N PRO A 132 -17.10 12.50 -8.19
CA PRO A 132 -16.78 11.23 -7.53
C PRO A 132 -17.25 11.15 -6.06
N GLY A 133 -17.77 12.25 -5.51
CA GLY A 133 -18.16 12.43 -4.11
C GLY A 133 -17.14 13.27 -3.33
N SER A 134 -17.54 13.76 -2.15
CA SER A 134 -16.73 14.73 -1.40
C SER A 134 -15.49 14.12 -0.72
N SER A 135 -15.62 12.91 -0.15
CA SER A 135 -14.51 12.27 0.55
C SER A 135 -14.69 10.77 0.75
N VAL A 136 -13.57 10.05 0.87
CA VAL A 136 -13.53 8.64 1.28
C VAL A 136 -12.43 8.41 2.34
N PRO A 137 -12.56 7.37 3.20
CA PRO A 137 -11.47 6.98 4.10
C PRO A 137 -10.25 6.49 3.33
N SER A 138 -9.05 6.78 3.84
CA SER A 138 -7.77 6.23 3.38
C SER A 138 -7.84 4.71 3.13
N GLY A 139 -7.33 4.27 1.98
CA GLY A 139 -7.39 2.87 1.54
C GLY A 139 -8.72 2.44 0.90
N THR A 140 -9.72 3.32 0.81
CA THR A 140 -10.97 3.06 0.09
C THR A 140 -10.80 3.39 -1.39
N THR A 141 -11.17 2.46 -2.27
CA THR A 141 -11.18 2.72 -3.72
C THR A 141 -12.36 3.60 -4.09
N TYR A 142 -12.10 4.66 -4.87
CA TYR A 142 -13.13 5.50 -5.48
C TYR A 142 -13.01 5.50 -7.01
N THR A 143 -14.07 5.95 -7.68
CA THR A 143 -14.16 5.96 -9.15
C THR A 143 -14.49 7.36 -9.64
N VAL A 144 -13.67 7.87 -10.56
CA VAL A 144 -13.94 9.07 -11.36
C VAL A 144 -14.52 8.60 -12.69
N SER A 145 -15.63 9.18 -13.14
CA SER A 145 -16.30 8.79 -14.39
C SER A 145 -16.69 10.01 -15.20
N TRP A 146 -16.89 9.84 -16.51
CA TRP A 146 -17.32 10.91 -17.41
C TRP A 146 -18.31 10.39 -18.45
N SER A 147 -19.03 11.33 -19.05
CA SER A 147 -19.86 11.11 -20.23
C SER A 147 -19.37 11.95 -21.40
N ASP A 148 -19.68 11.48 -22.61
CA ASP A 148 -19.53 12.30 -23.81
C ASP A 148 -20.84 13.04 -24.06
N GLU A 149 -20.74 14.24 -24.60
CA GLU A 149 -21.82 14.78 -25.41
C GLU A 149 -21.82 14.05 -26.77
N SER A 150 -23.00 13.69 -27.26
CA SER A 150 -23.17 12.81 -28.43
C SER A 150 -22.46 13.33 -29.68
N GLY A 151 -21.70 12.47 -30.38
CA GLY A 151 -21.04 12.80 -31.65
C GLY A 151 -19.51 12.93 -31.59
N SER A 152 -18.90 12.68 -30.42
CA SER A 152 -17.58 13.17 -30.02
C SER A 152 -16.36 12.82 -30.88
N GLY A 153 -16.43 12.00 -31.93
CA GLY A 153 -15.28 11.67 -32.79
C GLY A 153 -14.03 11.14 -32.06
N ALA A 154 -14.14 10.89 -30.75
CA ALA A 154 -13.05 10.61 -29.86
C ALA A 154 -12.70 9.13 -29.95
N ASN A 155 -11.42 8.84 -30.02
CA ASN A 155 -10.91 7.48 -29.99
C ASN A 155 -9.85 7.26 -28.89
N ARG A 156 -9.70 8.21 -27.96
CA ARG A 156 -8.93 8.08 -26.73
C ARG A 156 -9.36 9.16 -25.72
N TYR A 157 -9.12 8.93 -24.43
CA TYR A 157 -9.17 9.97 -23.40
C TYR A 157 -7.82 10.12 -22.70
N GLN A 158 -7.56 11.33 -22.23
CA GLN A 158 -6.47 11.62 -21.30
C GLN A 158 -7.08 12.17 -20.00
N LEU A 159 -6.83 11.50 -18.88
CA LEU A 159 -7.19 11.96 -17.55
C LEU A 159 -5.97 12.61 -16.88
N GLN A 160 -6.16 13.78 -16.29
CA GLN A 160 -5.19 14.38 -15.39
C GLN A 160 -5.61 14.19 -13.93
N GLU A 161 -4.65 13.79 -13.11
CA GLU A 161 -4.75 13.72 -11.65
C GLU A 161 -3.70 14.66 -11.04
N ALA A 162 -4.09 15.48 -10.08
CA ALA A 162 -3.18 16.37 -9.36
C ALA A 162 -3.58 16.52 -7.90
N ILE A 163 -2.64 16.98 -7.07
CA ILE A 163 -2.89 17.34 -5.66
C ILE A 163 -3.06 18.86 -5.46
N THR A 164 -3.03 19.62 -6.57
CA THR A 164 -3.28 21.07 -6.60
C THR A 164 -4.34 21.39 -7.63
N ALA A 165 -5.21 22.36 -7.32
CA ALA A 165 -6.33 22.75 -8.18
C ALA A 165 -5.91 23.34 -9.54
N ASP A 166 -4.67 23.84 -9.66
CA ASP A 166 -4.09 24.35 -10.89
C ASP A 166 -3.42 23.27 -11.76
N PHE A 167 -3.47 22.00 -11.32
CA PHE A 167 -2.84 20.85 -11.97
C PHE A 167 -1.31 20.97 -12.11
N SER A 168 -0.65 21.73 -11.22
CA SER A 168 0.81 21.74 -11.13
C SER A 168 1.33 20.33 -10.76
N GLY A 169 2.27 19.81 -11.55
CA GLY A 169 2.81 18.45 -11.34
C GLY A 169 1.83 17.31 -11.63
N ALA A 170 0.75 17.55 -12.38
CA ALA A 170 -0.26 16.55 -12.68
C ALA A 170 0.30 15.30 -13.37
N GLN A 171 -0.20 14.13 -12.94
CA GLN A 171 -0.02 12.85 -13.64
C GLN A 171 -1.04 12.73 -14.78
N ASN A 172 -0.63 12.12 -15.89
CA ASN A 172 -1.47 11.95 -17.07
C ASN A 172 -1.70 10.46 -17.35
N TYR A 173 -2.95 10.07 -17.54
CA TYR A 173 -3.36 8.70 -17.84
C TYR A 173 -4.04 8.63 -19.20
N SER A 174 -3.51 7.82 -20.11
CA SER A 174 -4.16 7.53 -21.39
C SER A 174 -5.12 6.35 -21.26
N LEU A 175 -6.37 6.55 -21.65
CA LEU A 175 -7.45 5.57 -21.50
C LEU A 175 -8.03 5.19 -22.86
N THR A 176 -8.32 3.90 -23.06
CA THR A 176 -8.90 3.38 -24.30
C THR A 176 -10.36 3.80 -24.49
N THR A 177 -10.86 3.74 -25.72
CA THR A 177 -12.18 4.25 -26.15
C THR A 177 -13.40 3.77 -25.38
N THR A 178 -13.35 2.58 -24.79
CA THR A 178 -14.48 2.01 -24.04
C THR A 178 -14.48 2.41 -22.57
N SER A 179 -13.37 2.93 -22.05
CA SER A 179 -13.20 3.22 -20.62
C SER A 179 -13.60 4.66 -20.33
N LYS A 180 -14.78 4.84 -19.73
CA LYS A 180 -15.30 6.15 -19.27
C LYS A 180 -15.18 6.33 -17.75
N SER A 181 -14.18 5.67 -17.17
CA SER A 181 -13.94 5.68 -15.76
C SER A 181 -12.48 5.41 -15.43
N PHE A 182 -12.06 5.92 -14.28
CA PHE A 182 -10.76 5.70 -13.66
C PHE A 182 -10.96 5.38 -12.18
N THR A 183 -10.32 4.32 -11.69
CA THR A 183 -10.39 3.91 -10.29
C THR A 183 -9.07 4.23 -9.60
N HIS A 184 -9.15 4.84 -8.42
CA HIS A 184 -7.98 5.20 -7.63
C HIS A 184 -8.12 4.62 -6.21
N ASN A 185 -7.01 4.11 -5.66
CA ASN A 185 -6.89 3.65 -4.28
C ASN A 185 -5.56 4.17 -3.72
N THR A 186 -5.62 4.95 -2.65
CA THR A 186 -4.46 5.55 -2.00
C THR A 186 -4.69 5.61 -0.50
N PHE A 187 -3.58 5.64 0.24
CA PHE A 187 -3.58 5.78 1.70
C PHE A 187 -3.22 7.20 2.15
N GLU A 188 -2.85 8.08 1.22
CA GLU A 188 -2.41 9.44 1.52
C GLU A 188 -3.60 10.34 1.86
N ASP A 189 -3.49 11.07 2.98
CA ASP A 189 -4.48 12.06 3.41
C ASP A 189 -4.36 13.32 2.54
N THR A 190 -5.11 13.37 1.44
CA THR A 190 -4.92 14.36 0.37
C THR A 190 -6.19 14.54 -0.47
N THR A 191 -6.41 15.76 -0.95
CA THR A 191 -7.41 16.06 -1.97
C THR A 191 -6.81 15.88 -3.36
N TYR A 192 -7.44 15.03 -4.18
CA TYR A 192 -7.07 14.79 -5.57
C TYR A 192 -8.03 15.51 -6.50
N TYR A 193 -7.48 16.21 -7.49
CA TYR A 193 -8.19 16.95 -8.53
C TYR A 193 -8.10 16.21 -9.85
N TYR A 194 -9.23 16.14 -10.56
CA TYR A 194 -9.36 15.42 -11.82
C TYR A 194 -9.97 16.29 -12.91
N ARG A 195 -9.44 16.13 -14.12
CA ARG A 195 -10.07 16.60 -15.36
C ARG A 195 -9.72 15.66 -16.50
N VAL A 196 -10.60 15.56 -17.49
CA VAL A 196 -10.44 14.66 -18.63
C VAL A 196 -10.57 15.42 -19.94
N VAL A 197 -9.81 15.03 -20.94
CA VAL A 197 -9.90 15.55 -22.31
C VAL A 197 -10.09 14.39 -23.29
N ALA A 198 -10.90 14.62 -24.31
CA ALA A 198 -11.12 13.66 -25.39
C ALA A 198 -10.13 13.91 -26.53
N GLU A 199 -9.65 12.84 -27.13
CA GLU A 199 -8.66 12.90 -28.22
C GLU A 199 -9.15 12.10 -29.43
N ASN A 200 -9.01 12.70 -30.61
CA ASN A 200 -9.08 12.00 -31.88
C ASN A 200 -7.66 11.79 -32.38
N THR A 201 -7.14 10.58 -32.16
CA THR A 201 -5.77 10.20 -32.58
C THR A 201 -5.60 10.17 -34.10
N THR A 202 -6.68 10.13 -34.89
CA THR A 202 -6.60 10.18 -36.36
C THR A 202 -6.28 11.59 -36.83
N SER A 203 -6.86 12.63 -36.20
CA SER A 203 -6.55 14.03 -36.50
C SER A 203 -5.52 14.67 -35.56
N SER A 204 -5.06 13.96 -34.53
CA SER A 204 -4.24 14.51 -33.44
C SER A 204 -4.86 15.74 -32.76
N GLN A 205 -6.20 15.81 -32.74
CA GLN A 205 -6.94 16.91 -32.12
C GLN A 205 -7.48 16.51 -30.75
N TYR A 206 -7.53 17.48 -29.86
CA TYR A 206 -8.08 17.36 -28.52
C TYR A 206 -9.29 18.28 -28.37
N SER A 207 -10.27 17.86 -27.56
CA SER A 207 -11.30 18.75 -27.05
C SER A 207 -10.74 19.75 -26.04
N GLY A 208 -11.58 20.65 -25.53
CA GLY A 208 -11.29 21.35 -24.28
C GLY A 208 -11.32 20.38 -23.09
N TRP A 209 -10.56 20.67 -22.03
CA TRP A 209 -10.67 19.95 -20.77
C TRP A 209 -12.09 20.03 -20.20
N SER A 210 -12.55 18.96 -19.55
CA SER A 210 -13.79 18.94 -18.77
C SER A 210 -13.80 19.99 -17.65
N ASN A 211 -14.94 20.11 -16.98
CA ASN A 211 -14.97 20.68 -15.62
C ASN A 211 -13.94 19.95 -14.72
N THR A 212 -13.50 20.63 -13.67
CA THR A 212 -12.66 20.01 -12.63
C THR A 212 -13.58 19.42 -11.56
N VAL A 213 -13.24 18.22 -11.09
CA VAL A 213 -13.83 17.60 -9.90
C VAL A 213 -12.72 17.22 -8.94
N ASP A 214 -13.08 17.04 -7.68
CA ASP A 214 -12.14 16.67 -6.63
C ASP A 214 -12.75 15.64 -5.68
N ILE A 215 -11.89 14.96 -4.94
CA ILE A 215 -12.27 14.09 -3.83
C ILE A 215 -11.17 14.11 -2.78
N THR A 216 -11.57 14.19 -1.52
CA THR A 216 -10.63 14.16 -0.39
C THR A 216 -10.52 12.74 0.16
N VAL A 217 -9.30 12.20 0.16
CA VAL A 217 -9.00 10.98 0.90
C VAL A 217 -8.62 11.39 2.30
N ASN A 218 -9.43 11.02 3.30
CA ASN A 218 -9.19 11.39 4.69
C ASN A 218 -8.31 10.35 5.37
N GLY A 219 -7.22 10.80 5.99
CA GLY A 219 -6.39 9.99 6.86
C GLY A 219 -7.18 9.48 8.08
N GLU A 220 -7.09 8.19 8.38
CA GLU A 220 -7.68 7.60 9.59
C GLU A 220 -6.63 7.52 10.71
N VAL A 221 -7.03 7.81 11.94
CA VAL A 221 -6.19 7.53 13.11
C VAL A 221 -6.02 6.02 13.30
N SER A 222 -4.98 5.61 14.01
CA SER A 222 -4.74 4.20 14.30
C SER A 222 -5.92 3.58 15.05
N ASN A 223 -6.11 2.26 14.95
CA ASN A 223 -7.06 1.56 15.81
C ASN A 223 -6.70 1.72 17.29
N THR A 224 -7.71 1.66 18.15
CA THR A 224 -7.50 1.71 19.61
C THR A 224 -6.79 0.41 20.03
N PRO A 225 -5.62 0.48 20.70
CA PRO A 225 -4.93 -0.71 21.19
C PRO A 225 -5.71 -1.39 22.33
N THR A 226 -5.50 -2.69 22.49
CA THR A 226 -6.05 -3.47 23.60
C THR A 226 -5.00 -3.59 24.71
N LEU A 227 -5.30 -3.03 25.88
CA LEU A 227 -4.46 -3.17 27.06
C LEU A 227 -4.63 -4.56 27.68
N ASN A 228 -3.55 -5.33 27.74
CA ASN A 228 -3.54 -6.66 28.34
C ASN A 228 -3.68 -6.56 29.87
N ASP A 229 -4.22 -7.60 30.49
CA ASP A 229 -4.33 -7.67 31.94
C ASP A 229 -2.93 -7.74 32.59
N PRO A 230 -2.51 -6.75 33.41
CA PRO A 230 -1.23 -6.77 34.10
C PRO A 230 -1.22 -7.68 35.35
N GLY A 231 -2.33 -8.40 35.59
CA GLY A 231 -2.58 -9.20 36.78
C GLY A 231 -3.07 -8.35 37.95
N THR A 232 -3.66 -9.00 38.95
CA THR A 232 -4.40 -8.34 40.03
C THR A 232 -3.52 -7.56 41.00
N ALA A 233 -2.47 -8.17 41.55
CA ALA A 233 -1.62 -7.55 42.55
C ALA A 233 -0.15 -7.92 42.42
N VAL A 234 0.72 -7.13 43.05
CA VAL A 234 2.13 -7.43 43.27
C VAL A 234 2.59 -6.77 44.57
N ASP A 235 3.62 -7.30 45.19
CA ASP A 235 4.25 -6.72 46.36
C ASP A 235 5.08 -5.48 45.99
N SER A 236 5.11 -4.49 46.89
CA SER A 236 5.89 -3.26 46.75
C SER A 236 7.36 -3.56 46.45
N GLY A 237 7.90 -2.91 45.41
CA GLY A 237 9.29 -3.08 44.95
C GLY A 237 9.50 -4.21 43.95
N VAL A 238 8.51 -5.09 43.75
CA VAL A 238 8.55 -6.11 42.71
C VAL A 238 8.11 -5.50 41.37
N SER A 239 8.90 -5.72 40.33
CA SER A 239 8.58 -5.22 38.98
C SER A 239 7.41 -5.97 38.35
N TYR A 240 6.57 -5.26 37.61
CA TYR A 240 5.53 -5.83 36.76
C TYR A 240 5.52 -5.17 35.39
N THR A 241 4.84 -5.80 34.44
CA THR A 241 4.80 -5.35 33.05
C THR A 241 3.38 -5.00 32.65
N ILE A 242 3.21 -3.79 32.14
CA ILE A 242 2.04 -3.35 31.38
C ILE A 242 2.32 -3.67 29.92
N SER A 243 1.40 -4.33 29.22
CA SER A 243 1.56 -4.64 27.80
C SER A 243 0.25 -4.48 27.06
N TRP A 244 0.32 -4.30 25.75
CA TRP A 244 -0.85 -4.15 24.90
C TRP A 244 -0.66 -4.85 23.57
N SER A 245 -1.77 -5.12 22.90
CA SER A 245 -1.80 -5.56 21.51
C SER A 245 -2.43 -4.48 20.64
N ASP A 246 -1.99 -4.42 19.39
CA ASP A 246 -2.65 -3.68 18.32
C ASP A 246 -3.60 -4.61 17.57
N GLU A 247 -4.80 -4.14 17.28
CA GLU A 247 -5.61 -4.77 16.24
C GLU A 247 -5.06 -4.32 14.89
N SER A 248 -4.93 -5.25 13.94
CA SER A 248 -4.44 -4.96 12.59
C SER A 248 -5.25 -3.82 11.96
N GLY A 249 -4.65 -2.66 11.75
CA GLY A 249 -5.25 -1.53 11.03
C GLY A 249 -4.60 -0.17 11.32
N ASN A 250 -4.53 0.68 10.30
CA ASN A 250 -4.17 2.11 10.35
C ASN A 250 -2.77 2.49 10.90
N GLY A 251 -1.85 1.52 11.02
CA GLY A 251 -0.40 1.74 11.00
C GLY A 251 0.16 2.60 12.15
N ALA A 252 -0.12 2.24 13.41
CA ALA A 252 0.48 2.90 14.57
C ALA A 252 2.01 3.05 14.42
N THR A 253 2.52 4.25 14.66
CA THR A 253 3.96 4.58 14.64
C THR A 253 4.55 4.63 16.06
N SER A 254 3.72 4.97 17.04
CA SER A 254 4.06 5.00 18.46
C SER A 254 2.82 4.77 19.33
N TYR A 255 3.02 4.57 20.63
CA TYR A 255 1.97 4.48 21.63
C TYR A 255 2.18 5.51 22.73
N LEU A 256 1.08 6.04 23.26
CA LEU A 256 1.04 6.86 24.45
C LEU A 256 0.39 6.06 25.58
N LEU A 257 1.16 5.70 26.59
CA LEU A 257 0.69 5.07 27.82
C LEU A 257 0.48 6.14 28.88
N GLN A 258 -0.66 6.08 29.57
CA GLN A 258 -0.91 6.88 30.77
C GLN A 258 -0.98 5.99 32.01
N GLU A 259 -0.44 6.53 33.10
CA GLU A 259 -0.45 5.98 34.45
C GLU A 259 -1.01 7.02 35.41
N ASP A 260 -1.91 6.61 36.30
CA ASP A 260 -2.38 7.46 37.40
C ASP A 260 -2.75 6.60 38.61
N THR A 261 -2.88 7.20 39.78
CA THR A 261 -3.41 6.57 41.00
C THR A 261 -4.92 6.77 41.14
N VAL A 262 -5.55 7.48 40.20
CA VAL A 262 -7.00 7.65 40.08
C VAL A 262 -7.48 7.25 38.68
N ASP A 263 -8.63 6.59 38.61
CA ASP A 263 -9.18 5.99 37.37
C ASP A 263 -9.65 7.01 36.32
N ASN A 264 -9.79 8.28 36.72
CA ASN A 264 -10.15 9.38 35.82
C ASN A 264 -8.94 10.05 35.16
N PHE A 265 -7.72 9.63 35.48
CA PHE A 265 -6.48 10.15 34.90
C PHE A 265 -6.30 11.68 35.07
N SER A 266 -6.83 12.26 36.16
CA SER A 266 -6.80 13.71 36.41
C SER A 266 -5.40 14.28 36.64
N SER A 267 -4.41 13.45 36.98
CA SER A 267 -3.01 13.83 37.20
C SER A 267 -2.06 12.82 36.55
N ALA A 268 -2.45 12.30 35.37
CA ALA A 268 -1.77 11.19 34.75
C ALA A 268 -0.34 11.52 34.30
N LEU A 269 0.57 10.62 34.61
CA LEU A 269 1.89 10.55 33.99
C LEU A 269 1.73 9.93 32.59
N SER A 270 2.52 10.41 31.64
CA SER A 270 2.45 9.96 30.25
C SER A 270 3.81 9.47 29.76
N TYR A 271 3.80 8.33 29.08
CA TYR A 271 4.98 7.67 28.54
C TYR A 271 4.77 7.36 27.06
N THR A 272 5.74 7.66 26.21
CA THR A 272 5.67 7.36 24.77
C THR A 272 6.59 6.20 24.43
N THR A 273 6.10 5.22 23.67
CA THR A 273 6.91 4.11 23.16
C THR A 273 6.83 4.05 21.64
N SER A 274 7.88 3.55 20.98
CA SER A 274 7.82 3.27 19.54
C SER A 274 6.96 2.04 19.25
N ASN A 275 6.48 1.86 18.01
CA ASN A 275 5.66 0.71 17.64
C ASN A 275 6.30 -0.68 17.93
N ASN A 276 7.62 -0.77 17.95
CA ASN A 276 8.33 -2.03 18.25
C ASN A 276 8.29 -2.44 19.73
N PHE A 277 7.86 -1.56 20.63
CA PHE A 277 7.81 -1.81 22.07
C PHE A 277 6.37 -1.64 22.58
N LYS A 278 5.66 -2.77 22.69
CA LYS A 278 4.27 -2.86 23.15
C LYS A 278 4.16 -3.23 24.63
N SER A 279 5.13 -2.76 25.42
CA SER A 279 5.19 -3.01 26.85
C SER A 279 5.93 -1.90 27.59
N PHE A 280 5.63 -1.79 28.88
CA PHE A 280 6.24 -0.90 29.85
C PHE A 280 6.45 -1.66 31.16
N THR A 281 7.69 -1.70 31.65
CA THR A 281 8.01 -2.34 32.93
C THR A 281 8.08 -1.28 34.01
N HIS A 282 7.42 -1.55 35.14
CA HIS A 282 7.28 -0.62 36.24
C HIS A 282 7.60 -1.28 37.58
N SER A 283 8.17 -0.52 38.51
CA SER A 283 8.38 -0.93 39.89
C SER A 283 8.16 0.29 40.80
N VAL A 284 7.29 0.12 41.79
CA VAL A 284 6.89 1.19 42.71
C VAL A 284 6.79 0.66 44.12
N LEU A 285 7.01 1.56 45.07
CA LEU A 285 7.03 1.25 46.49
C LEU A 285 5.73 1.66 47.21
N SER A 286 4.88 2.43 46.55
CA SER A 286 3.65 2.94 47.16
C SER A 286 2.58 1.86 47.16
N ASP A 287 1.99 1.62 48.34
CA ASP A 287 0.82 0.77 48.51
C ASP A 287 -0.43 1.48 47.97
N THR A 288 -0.74 1.24 46.70
CA THR A 288 -1.87 1.88 46.02
C THR A 288 -2.25 1.11 44.76
N THR A 289 -3.38 1.49 44.16
CA THR A 289 -3.79 1.00 42.85
C THR A 289 -3.33 1.97 41.78
N TYR A 290 -2.62 1.45 40.79
CA TYR A 290 -2.20 2.19 39.60
C TYR A 290 -3.14 1.83 38.44
N TYR A 291 -3.65 2.85 37.74
CA TYR A 291 -4.53 2.74 36.60
C TYR A 291 -3.76 3.07 35.33
N TYR A 292 -3.99 2.27 34.29
CA TYR A 292 -3.31 2.36 33.02
C TYR A 292 -4.30 2.42 31.87
N ARG A 293 -3.99 3.24 30.87
CA ARG A 293 -4.64 3.23 29.55
C ARG A 293 -3.63 3.57 28.47
N VAL A 294 -3.81 3.04 27.27
CA VAL A 294 -2.88 3.26 26.15
C VAL A 294 -3.64 3.68 24.91
N ALA A 295 -3.07 4.61 24.14
CA ALA A 295 -3.56 5.04 22.85
C ALA A 295 -2.46 4.85 21.79
N ALA A 296 -2.87 4.62 20.54
CA ALA A 296 -1.96 4.51 19.41
C ALA A 296 -1.85 5.88 18.71
N ILE A 297 -0.69 6.16 18.11
CA ILE A 297 -0.41 7.40 17.39
C ILE A 297 0.13 7.06 16.00
N ASN A 298 -0.46 7.67 14.97
CA ASN A 298 0.07 7.68 13.60
C ASN A 298 0.18 9.12 13.08
N SER A 299 0.50 9.29 11.79
CA SER A 299 0.62 10.62 11.16
C SER A 299 -0.69 11.42 11.19
N ASN A 300 -1.84 10.73 11.26
CA ASN A 300 -3.18 11.34 11.22
C ASN A 300 -3.68 11.70 12.63
N GLY A 301 -2.98 11.25 13.68
CA GLY A 301 -3.23 11.65 15.05
C GLY A 301 -3.29 10.49 16.05
N GLN A 302 -3.89 10.77 17.20
CA GLN A 302 -4.06 9.82 18.29
C GLN A 302 -5.40 9.09 18.17
N SER A 303 -5.38 7.78 18.42
CA SER A 303 -6.60 6.98 18.58
C SER A 303 -7.32 7.26 19.91
N GLY A 304 -8.47 6.61 20.08
CA GLY A 304 -9.12 6.51 21.38
C GLY A 304 -8.23 5.80 22.42
N TRP A 305 -8.52 6.02 23.69
CA TRP A 305 -7.87 5.28 24.77
C TRP A 305 -8.41 3.85 24.85
N SER A 306 -7.52 2.90 25.15
CA SER A 306 -7.90 1.54 25.54
C SER A 306 -8.84 1.55 26.75
N THR A 307 -9.54 0.43 26.98
CA THR A 307 -10.16 0.22 28.29
C THR A 307 -9.11 0.34 29.40
N THR A 308 -9.50 0.95 30.53
CA THR A 308 -8.62 1.11 31.69
C THR A 308 -8.37 -0.24 32.36
N LYS A 309 -7.11 -0.52 32.68
CA LYS A 309 -6.70 -1.64 33.53
C LYS A 309 -6.04 -1.10 34.79
N SER A 310 -6.01 -1.92 35.84
CA SER A 310 -5.41 -1.54 37.12
C SER A 310 -4.44 -2.59 37.61
N LYS A 311 -3.41 -2.15 38.34
CA LYS A 311 -2.51 -3.01 39.09
C LYS A 311 -2.50 -2.57 40.55
N ILE A 312 -2.78 -3.49 41.46
CA ILE A 312 -2.64 -3.24 42.90
C ILE A 312 -1.18 -3.49 43.28
N VAL A 313 -0.55 -2.52 43.92
CA VAL A 313 0.76 -2.69 44.55
C VAL A 313 0.49 -2.70 46.04
N LYS A 314 0.83 -3.80 46.71
CA LYS A 314 0.58 -3.99 48.14
C LYS A 314 1.83 -3.64 48.92
N ALA A 315 1.67 -2.99 50.06
CA ALA A 315 2.74 -2.90 51.04
C ALA A 315 3.22 -4.33 51.39
N VAL A 316 4.53 -4.54 51.41
CA VAL A 316 5.10 -5.68 52.13
C VAL A 316 5.19 -5.26 53.59
N ASP A 317 4.59 -6.02 54.50
CA ASP A 317 4.77 -5.85 55.94
C ASP A 317 6.21 -6.25 56.32
N LEU A 318 7.14 -5.33 56.10
CA LEU A 318 8.55 -5.52 56.43
C LEU A 318 8.73 -5.54 57.95
N VAL A 319 9.44 -6.55 58.44
CA VAL A 319 9.96 -6.52 59.81
C VAL A 319 10.99 -5.39 59.93
N GLU A 320 11.24 -4.91 61.15
CA GLU A 320 12.17 -3.80 61.38
C GLU A 320 13.63 -4.22 61.08
N TRP A 321 14.02 -5.44 61.45
CA TRP A 321 15.35 -5.98 61.22
C TRP A 321 15.35 -7.44 60.73
N THR A 322 16.25 -7.76 59.81
CA THR A 322 16.74 -9.12 59.58
C THR A 322 18.21 -9.16 59.98
N VAL A 323 18.52 -9.93 61.02
CA VAL A 323 19.88 -10.20 61.50
C VAL A 323 20.34 -11.53 60.91
N MET A 324 21.41 -11.48 60.14
CA MET A 324 22.03 -12.60 59.44
C MET A 324 23.30 -13.01 60.19
N ILE A 325 23.40 -14.26 60.60
CA ILE A 325 24.54 -14.79 61.35
C ILE A 325 25.20 -15.91 60.55
N TYR A 326 26.45 -15.70 60.17
CA TYR A 326 27.23 -16.64 59.38
C TYR A 326 28.24 -17.36 60.28
N LEU A 327 27.90 -18.59 60.67
CA LEU A 327 28.58 -19.39 61.69
C LEU A 327 29.50 -20.43 61.04
N ASN A 328 30.82 -20.16 61.03
CA ASN A 328 31.82 -21.14 60.59
C ASN A 328 32.35 -21.94 61.79
N GLY A 329 31.85 -23.16 61.95
CA GLY A 329 32.17 -24.10 63.02
C GLY A 329 32.82 -25.40 62.57
N ASP A 330 33.14 -25.57 61.28
CA ASP A 330 33.92 -26.72 60.79
C ASP A 330 35.41 -26.55 61.14
N ASN A 331 35.68 -26.49 62.45
CA ASN A 331 36.99 -26.33 63.06
C ASN A 331 36.90 -26.53 64.59
N ALA A 332 37.96 -26.19 65.31
CA ALA A 332 38.01 -26.29 66.78
C ALA A 332 37.00 -25.40 67.53
N LEU A 333 36.22 -24.55 66.84
CA LEU A 333 35.16 -23.72 67.40
C LEU A 333 33.75 -24.29 67.23
N GLU A 334 33.61 -25.58 66.89
CA GLU A 334 32.32 -26.27 66.73
C GLU A 334 31.41 -26.11 67.97
N SER A 335 31.95 -26.36 69.17
CA SER A 335 31.15 -26.21 70.40
C SER A 335 30.59 -24.79 70.55
N GLN A 336 31.41 -23.81 70.21
CA GLN A 336 31.07 -22.41 70.37
C GLN A 336 30.05 -21.94 69.32
N VAL A 337 29.98 -22.51 68.09
CA VAL A 337 28.89 -22.13 67.15
C VAL A 337 27.56 -22.64 67.66
N TRP A 338 27.56 -23.79 68.34
CA TRP A 338 26.37 -24.34 68.98
C TRP A 338 25.97 -23.54 70.21
N ASP A 339 26.93 -23.00 70.97
CA ASP A 339 26.66 -22.08 72.07
C ASP A 339 26.08 -20.76 71.53
N ASP A 340 26.67 -20.17 70.49
CA ASP A 340 26.16 -18.96 69.82
C ASP A 340 24.71 -19.18 69.31
N LEU A 341 24.45 -20.31 68.65
CA LEU A 341 23.10 -20.66 68.21
C LEU A 341 22.14 -20.85 69.39
N THR A 342 22.59 -21.52 70.47
CA THR A 342 21.80 -21.66 71.71
C THR A 342 21.46 -20.32 72.35
N GLU A 343 22.39 -19.37 72.36
CA GLU A 343 22.13 -18.01 72.84
C GLU A 343 21.08 -17.29 72.00
N MET A 344 21.16 -17.43 70.66
CA MET A 344 20.14 -16.88 69.76
C MET A 344 18.75 -17.48 70.01
N GLU A 345 18.65 -18.77 70.30
CA GLU A 345 17.39 -19.44 70.66
C GLU A 345 16.78 -18.90 71.97
N THR A 346 17.56 -18.34 72.89
CA THR A 346 16.98 -17.74 74.11
C THR A 346 16.07 -16.54 73.81
N VAL A 347 16.26 -15.91 72.64
CA VAL A 347 15.44 -14.80 72.15
C VAL A 347 14.51 -15.27 71.04
N GLY A 348 15.03 -15.91 69.99
CA GLY A 348 14.29 -16.28 68.78
C GLY A 348 13.83 -15.08 67.95
N SER A 349 13.37 -15.36 66.74
CA SER A 349 12.78 -14.38 65.82
C SER A 349 11.41 -13.93 66.34
N LYS A 350 11.30 -12.68 66.80
CA LYS A 350 10.07 -12.10 67.36
C LYS A 350 10.09 -10.58 67.32
N ASN A 351 8.94 -9.94 67.56
CA ASN A 351 8.80 -8.49 67.73
C ASN A 351 9.41 -7.64 66.59
N GLY A 352 9.25 -8.08 65.34
CA GLY A 352 9.78 -7.37 64.17
C GLY A 352 11.28 -7.56 63.94
N VAL A 353 11.87 -8.63 64.47
CA VAL A 353 13.24 -9.04 64.16
C VAL A 353 13.25 -10.49 63.67
N ASN A 354 13.79 -10.73 62.48
CA ASN A 354 14.16 -12.05 62.00
C ASN A 354 15.61 -12.35 62.38
N ILE A 355 15.88 -13.51 62.96
CA ILE A 355 17.22 -14.03 63.25
C ILE A 355 17.46 -15.23 62.34
N ILE A 356 18.33 -15.06 61.35
CA ILE A 356 18.63 -16.05 60.34
C ILE A 356 20.08 -16.48 60.49
N ALA A 357 20.35 -17.78 60.54
CA ALA A 357 21.72 -18.27 60.59
C ALA A 357 22.04 -19.18 59.40
N GLN A 358 23.29 -19.15 58.91
CA GLN A 358 23.86 -20.23 58.11
C GLN A 358 25.04 -20.80 58.88
N MET A 359 25.02 -22.10 59.14
CA MET A 359 25.99 -22.76 59.99
C MET A 359 26.55 -24.01 59.33
N ASP A 360 27.87 -24.11 59.41
CA ASP A 360 28.64 -25.29 59.09
C ASP A 360 29.40 -25.74 60.34
N TYR A 361 29.51 -27.05 60.58
CA TYR A 361 30.11 -27.61 61.79
C TYR A 361 30.80 -28.96 61.52
N ALA A 362 31.87 -29.27 62.27
CA ALA A 362 32.82 -30.32 61.88
C ALA A 362 32.27 -31.75 61.88
N SER A 363 31.20 -32.01 62.64
CA SER A 363 30.49 -33.29 62.63
C SER A 363 29.29 -33.33 61.68
N SER A 364 29.10 -32.30 60.84
CA SER A 364 28.01 -32.18 59.88
C SER A 364 28.31 -32.88 58.55
N PRO A 365 27.29 -33.40 57.84
CA PRO A 365 27.42 -33.79 56.43
C PRO A 365 27.22 -32.62 55.44
N GLY A 366 26.98 -31.39 55.93
CA GLY A 366 26.79 -30.20 55.08
C GLY A 366 26.38 -28.93 55.84
N VAL A 367 25.96 -27.91 55.10
CA VAL A 367 25.60 -26.60 55.68
C VAL A 367 24.10 -26.49 55.93
N TYR A 368 23.70 -25.92 57.06
CA TYR A 368 22.29 -25.69 57.39
C TYR A 368 21.96 -24.21 57.52
N ARG A 369 20.78 -23.83 57.04
CA ARG A 369 20.20 -22.50 57.27
C ARG A 369 19.07 -22.62 58.28
N TYR A 370 19.08 -21.73 59.26
CA TYR A 370 18.14 -21.68 60.37
C TYR A 370 17.30 -20.41 60.31
N PHE A 371 16.00 -20.56 60.57
CA PHE A 371 15.16 -19.48 61.06
C PHE A 371 14.99 -19.71 62.57
N VAL A 372 15.76 -18.98 63.38
CA VAL A 372 15.83 -19.20 64.84
C VAL A 372 14.51 -18.79 65.47
N THR A 373 13.78 -19.70 66.10
CA THR A 373 12.42 -19.46 66.64
C THR A 373 12.34 -19.46 68.16
N GLY A 374 13.43 -19.85 68.84
CA GLY A 374 13.44 -20.16 70.26
C GLY A 374 13.08 -21.62 70.54
N SER A 375 13.49 -22.51 69.63
CA SER A 375 13.25 -23.94 69.72
C SER A 375 13.98 -24.57 70.90
N THR A 376 13.42 -25.66 71.44
CA THR A 376 14.05 -26.38 72.55
C THR A 376 15.26 -27.18 72.04
N LYS A 377 16.39 -27.09 72.76
CA LYS A 377 17.61 -27.83 72.42
C LYS A 377 17.39 -29.35 72.46
N GLY A 378 17.62 -30.01 71.33
CA GLY A 378 17.60 -31.47 71.20
C GLY A 378 18.78 -32.16 71.90
N SER A 379 18.67 -33.48 72.06
CA SER A 379 19.70 -34.32 72.69
C SER A 379 20.85 -34.74 71.75
N SER A 380 20.72 -34.49 70.45
CA SER A 380 21.68 -34.86 69.41
C SER A 380 21.81 -33.75 68.36
N ILE A 381 22.97 -33.66 67.73
CA ILE A 381 23.21 -32.75 66.60
C ILE A 381 22.49 -33.21 65.31
N PRO A 382 21.98 -32.29 64.47
CA PRO A 382 21.88 -30.84 64.73
C PRO A 382 20.91 -30.56 65.89
N TYR A 383 21.31 -29.69 66.84
CA TYR A 383 20.58 -29.53 68.10
C TYR A 383 19.22 -28.82 67.96
N TYR A 384 18.98 -28.08 66.88
CA TYR A 384 17.74 -27.33 66.62
C TYR A 384 17.14 -27.72 65.26
N PRO A 385 16.74 -28.98 65.06
CA PRO A 385 16.30 -29.47 63.76
C PRO A 385 15.00 -28.79 63.29
N ASP A 386 14.15 -28.34 64.21
CA ASP A 386 12.86 -27.68 63.93
C ASP A 386 13.04 -26.31 63.26
N ASP A 387 14.20 -25.68 63.45
CA ASP A 387 14.51 -24.35 62.91
C ASP A 387 15.23 -24.40 61.56
N ILE A 388 15.58 -25.60 61.07
CA ILE A 388 16.27 -25.75 59.79
C ILE A 388 15.29 -25.48 58.63
N VAL A 389 15.57 -24.42 57.88
CA VAL A 389 14.78 -23.99 56.69
C VAL A 389 15.44 -24.36 55.37
N ALA A 390 16.73 -24.70 55.37
CA ALA A 390 17.40 -25.32 54.23
C ALA A 390 18.58 -26.18 54.67
N SER A 391 18.78 -27.30 53.97
CA SER A 391 19.96 -28.15 54.08
C SER A 391 20.69 -28.13 52.74
N LEU A 392 21.96 -27.76 52.77
CA LEU A 392 22.86 -27.65 51.63
C LEU A 392 23.94 -28.73 51.75
N GLY A 393 24.59 -29.06 50.64
CA GLY A 393 25.81 -29.87 50.69
C GLY A 393 26.95 -29.15 51.43
N GLU A 394 28.06 -29.85 51.64
CA GLU A 394 29.28 -29.27 52.18
C GLU A 394 29.73 -28.03 51.38
N GLN A 395 30.08 -26.94 52.07
CA GLN A 395 30.54 -25.70 51.41
C GLN A 395 31.76 -25.14 52.12
N ASN A 396 32.69 -24.57 51.36
CA ASN A 396 33.77 -23.79 51.94
C ASN A 396 33.22 -22.46 52.48
N MET A 397 33.00 -22.36 53.79
CA MET A 397 32.49 -21.15 54.43
C MET A 397 33.50 -19.98 54.46
N ALA A 398 34.73 -20.16 53.93
CA ALA A 398 35.65 -19.06 53.66
C ALA A 398 35.52 -18.49 52.23
N GLU A 399 34.72 -19.13 51.37
CA GLU A 399 34.52 -18.70 49.99
C GLU A 399 33.55 -17.50 49.92
N PRO A 400 33.95 -16.36 49.32
CA PRO A 400 33.09 -15.17 49.25
C PRO A 400 31.75 -15.39 48.55
N SER A 401 31.67 -16.29 47.58
CA SER A 401 30.41 -16.61 46.89
C SER A 401 29.39 -17.26 47.82
N VAL A 402 29.83 -18.13 48.73
CA VAL A 402 28.94 -18.78 49.71
C VAL A 402 28.33 -17.76 50.68
N LEU A 403 29.14 -16.78 51.12
CA LEU A 403 28.63 -15.67 51.95
C LEU A 403 27.66 -14.78 51.17
N SER A 404 27.99 -14.41 49.92
CA SER A 404 27.12 -13.62 49.06
C SER A 404 25.78 -14.32 48.81
N ASP A 405 25.81 -15.63 48.58
CA ASP A 405 24.61 -16.45 48.37
C ASP A 405 23.73 -16.51 49.61
N PHE A 406 24.33 -16.56 50.81
CA PHE A 406 23.60 -16.47 52.07
C PHE A 406 22.90 -15.12 52.23
N VAL A 407 23.61 -14.01 52.01
CA VAL A 407 23.05 -12.65 52.14
C VAL A 407 21.93 -12.42 51.13
N ASN A 408 22.12 -12.83 49.88
CA ASN A 408 21.10 -12.71 48.84
C ASN A 408 19.86 -13.55 49.17
N TRP A 409 20.05 -14.79 49.61
CA TRP A 409 18.94 -15.63 50.01
C TRP A 409 18.17 -15.06 51.21
N ALA A 410 18.88 -14.59 52.24
CA ALA A 410 18.26 -14.06 53.45
C ALA A 410 17.49 -12.76 53.18
N THR A 411 18.03 -11.86 52.35
CA THR A 411 17.35 -10.61 51.97
C THR A 411 16.11 -10.84 51.09
N LEU A 412 16.13 -11.87 50.24
CA LEU A 412 14.98 -12.26 49.43
C LEU A 412 13.90 -12.99 50.23
N SER A 413 14.31 -13.87 51.14
CA SER A 413 13.39 -14.76 51.87
C SER A 413 12.81 -14.11 53.11
N TYR A 414 13.53 -13.16 53.71
CA TYR A 414 13.17 -12.48 54.96
C TYR A 414 13.36 -10.96 54.83
N PRO A 415 12.54 -10.30 53.99
CA PRO A 415 12.70 -8.88 53.71
C PRO A 415 12.42 -8.03 54.96
N ALA A 416 13.30 -7.07 55.22
CA ALA A 416 13.25 -6.17 56.36
C ALA A 416 13.63 -4.74 55.96
N LYS A 417 13.27 -3.77 56.81
CA LYS A 417 13.68 -2.37 56.64
C LYS A 417 15.18 -2.17 56.85
N LYS A 418 15.80 -3.00 57.70
CA LYS A 418 17.22 -2.91 58.06
C LYS A 418 17.83 -4.31 58.12
N TYR A 419 19.11 -4.40 57.80
CA TYR A 419 19.87 -5.65 57.80
C TYR A 419 21.14 -5.52 58.62
N LEU A 420 21.47 -6.56 59.38
CA LEU A 420 22.74 -6.69 60.10
C LEU A 420 23.36 -8.03 59.72
N LEU A 421 24.62 -8.04 59.30
CA LEU A 421 25.39 -9.27 59.04
C LEU A 421 26.45 -9.43 60.11
N ILE A 422 26.45 -10.59 60.77
CA ILE A 422 27.44 -10.98 61.78
C ILE A 422 28.22 -12.16 61.22
N LEU A 423 29.53 -11.98 61.07
CA LEU A 423 30.46 -13.02 60.62
C LEU A 423 31.18 -13.60 61.83
N ARG A 424 31.07 -14.91 62.03
CA ARG A 424 31.65 -15.62 63.17
C ARG A 424 32.60 -16.71 62.66
N GLY A 425 33.85 -16.65 63.10
CA GLY A 425 34.90 -17.60 62.74
C GLY A 425 36.19 -17.40 63.57
N THR A 426 37.27 -18.10 63.22
CA THR A 426 38.55 -18.15 63.97
C THR A 426 39.37 -16.85 63.95
N GLY A 427 38.89 -15.78 63.31
CA GLY A 427 39.44 -14.45 63.54
C GLY A 427 40.87 -14.18 63.05
N GLU A 428 41.37 -14.86 62.01
CA GLU A 428 42.54 -14.30 61.28
C GLU A 428 42.21 -12.94 60.63
N GLY A 429 40.90 -12.62 60.49
CA GLY A 429 40.40 -11.33 60.06
C GLY A 429 40.69 -11.02 58.58
N TRP A 430 40.01 -10.01 58.05
CA TRP A 430 40.47 -9.35 56.83
C TRP A 430 41.75 -8.58 57.18
N LYS A 431 42.91 -9.05 56.70
CA LYS A 431 44.08 -8.17 56.56
C LYS A 431 43.80 -7.36 55.30
N GLY A 432 43.43 -6.10 55.50
CA GLY A 432 42.87 -5.16 54.50
C GLY A 432 43.41 -5.26 53.08
#